data_AF-A0A524AN39-F1
#
_entry.id   AF-A0A524AN39-F1
#
_cell.length_a   1.000
_cell.length_b   1.000
_cell.length_c   1.000
_cell.angle_alpha   90.00
_cell.angle_beta   90.00
_cell.angle_gamma   90.00
#
_symmetry.space_group_name_H-M   'P 1'
#
loop_
_entity.id
_entity.type
_entity.pdbx_description
1 polymer ?
#
loop_
_entity_poly.entity_id
_entity_poly.type
_entity_poly.pdbx_seq_one_letter_code
_entity_poly.pdbx_strand_id
1 'polypeptide(L)' 'MSCRSWSFDLRYLLGRPPWDTEVTPPEVVELIEGEGLSPGRALDLGCGTGTNCIYLVRHGWEVVGVDFSLLA' A
#
# COMPACT_ATOMS: atom_id res chain seq x y z
N MET A 1 -19.06 13.99 -5.08
CA MET A 1 -18.19 12.82 -4.82
C MET A 1 -18.80 11.63 -5.55
N SER A 2 -18.07 11.04 -6.49
CA SER A 2 -18.61 10.03 -7.43
C SER A 2 -19.05 8.75 -6.71
N CYS A 3 -20.10 8.09 -7.23
CA CYS A 3 -20.65 6.81 -6.76
C CYS A 3 -19.57 5.70 -6.63
N ARG A 4 -18.45 5.80 -7.34
CA ARG A 4 -17.32 4.83 -7.26
C ARG A 4 -16.48 4.93 -5.97
N SER A 5 -16.43 6.09 -5.31
CA SER A 5 -15.70 6.24 -4.02
C SER A 5 -16.33 5.37 -2.93
N TRP A 6 -17.66 5.35 -2.92
CA TRP A 6 -18.45 4.77 -1.84
C TRP A 6 -18.26 3.27 -1.69
N SER A 7 -18.00 2.53 -2.77
CA SER A 7 -17.79 1.08 -2.69
C SER A 7 -16.47 0.70 -2.01
N PHE A 8 -15.42 1.52 -2.16
CA PHE A 8 -14.13 1.30 -1.51
C PHE A 8 -14.22 1.73 -0.05
N ASP A 9 -14.73 2.93 0.20
CA ASP A 9 -14.96 3.46 1.56
C ASP A 9 -15.81 2.48 2.39
N LEU A 10 -16.89 1.92 1.82
CA LEU A 10 -17.74 0.94 2.52
C LEU A 10 -16.99 -0.35 2.84
N ARG A 11 -16.08 -0.82 1.97
CA ARG A 11 -15.30 -2.04 2.22
C ARG A 11 -14.27 -1.83 3.33
N TYR A 12 -13.59 -0.69 3.35
CA TYR A 12 -12.71 -0.29 4.44
C TYR A 12 -13.49 -0.10 5.75
N LEU A 13 -14.63 0.58 5.72
CA LEU A 13 -15.49 0.77 6.89
C LEU A 13 -15.95 -0.56 7.49
N LEU A 14 -16.26 -1.55 6.66
CA LEU A 14 -16.69 -2.88 7.11
C LEU A 14 -15.50 -3.80 7.48
N GLY A 15 -14.26 -3.34 7.33
CA GLY A 15 -13.05 -4.13 7.58
C GLY A 15 -12.93 -5.35 6.66
N ARG A 16 -13.48 -5.27 5.43
CA ARG A 16 -13.48 -6.38 4.46
C ARG A 16 -13.05 -5.97 3.04
N PRO A 17 -11.95 -5.20 2.86
CA PRO A 17 -11.36 -5.03 1.53
C PRO A 17 -10.74 -6.37 1.06
N PRO A 18 -11.24 -7.01 0.00
CA PRO A 18 -10.76 -8.33 -0.44
C PRO A 18 -9.34 -8.32 -1.01
N TRP A 19 -8.80 -7.13 -1.30
CA TRP A 19 -7.44 -6.92 -1.79
C TRP A 19 -6.44 -6.69 -0.65
N ASP A 20 -6.90 -6.40 0.57
CA ASP A 20 -5.99 -6.19 1.68
C ASP A 20 -5.65 -7.52 2.34
N THR A 21 -4.47 -8.03 2.01
CA THR A 21 -3.97 -9.30 2.51
C THR A 21 -3.00 -9.13 3.67
N GLU A 22 -2.63 -7.89 4.01
CA GLU A 22 -1.51 -7.57 4.92
C GLU A 22 -0.16 -8.21 4.52
N VAL A 23 -0.06 -8.71 3.29
CA VAL A 23 1.13 -9.39 2.76
C VAL A 23 1.67 -8.60 1.57
N THR A 24 2.91 -8.16 1.68
CA THR A 24 3.63 -7.54 0.57
C THR A 24 3.88 -8.56 -0.54
N PRO A 25 3.58 -8.24 -1.82
CA PRO A 25 3.78 -9.17 -2.93
C PRO A 25 5.25 -9.63 -3.06
N PRO A 26 5.49 -10.90 -3.44
CA PRO A 26 6.84 -11.47 -3.50
C PRO A 26 7.78 -10.72 -4.45
N GLU A 27 7.25 -10.15 -5.53
CA GLU A 27 8.02 -9.32 -6.47
C GLU A 27 8.56 -8.03 -5.83
N VAL A 28 7.82 -7.45 -4.87
CA VAL A 28 8.29 -6.29 -4.11
C VAL A 28 9.33 -6.72 -3.08
N VAL A 29 9.11 -7.86 -2.42
CA VAL A 29 10.10 -8.45 -1.49
C VAL A 29 11.42 -8.71 -2.21
N GLU A 30 11.39 -9.38 -3.36
CA GLU A 30 12.58 -9.69 -4.16
C GLU A 30 13.34 -8.43 -4.61
N LEU A 31 12.62 -7.37 -5.00
CA LEU A 31 13.22 -6.10 -5.40
C LEU A 31 13.95 -5.41 -4.24
N ILE A 32 13.41 -5.50 -3.02
CA ILE A 32 13.87 -4.75 -1.85
C ILE A 32 14.93 -5.50 -1.05
N GLU A 33 14.81 -6.82 -0.93
CA GLU A 33 15.75 -7.68 -0.21
C GLU A 33 16.82 -8.31 -1.11
N GLY A 34 16.59 -8.38 -2.42
CA GLY A 34 17.55 -8.90 -3.39
C GLY A 34 18.66 -7.89 -3.76
N GLU A 35 19.31 -8.10 -4.92
CA GLU A 35 20.33 -7.15 -5.43
C GLU A 35 19.71 -5.87 -6.03
N GLY A 36 18.40 -5.67 -5.85
CA GLY A 36 17.55 -4.86 -6.73
C GLY A 36 17.80 -3.36 -6.63
N LEU A 37 17.75 -2.76 -5.44
CA LEU A 37 17.84 -1.29 -5.27
C LEU A 37 18.34 -0.91 -3.87
N SER A 38 19.22 0.10 -3.79
CA SER A 38 19.49 0.75 -2.51
C SER A 38 18.28 1.60 -2.07
N PRO A 39 18.02 1.73 -0.75
CA PRO A 39 16.89 2.51 -0.28
C PRO A 39 16.94 3.96 -0.74
N GLY A 40 15.81 4.43 -1.27
CA GLY A 40 15.63 5.79 -1.75
C GLY A 40 14.23 6.30 -1.41
N ARG A 41 13.56 6.90 -2.40
CA ARG A 41 12.19 7.41 -2.27
C ARG A 41 11.22 6.56 -3.06
N ALA A 42 10.09 6.19 -2.47
CA ALA A 42 9.02 5.43 -3.11
C ALA A 42 7.66 6.14 -3.02
N LEU A 43 6.81 5.88 -4.01
CA LEU A 43 5.43 6.33 -4.08
C LEU A 43 4.52 5.11 -4.24
N ASP A 44 3.60 4.91 -3.29
CA ASP A 44 2.62 3.82 -3.30
C ASP A 44 1.24 4.39 -3.66
N LEU A 45 0.73 4.00 -4.84
CA LEU A 45 -0.51 4.54 -5.40
C LEU A 45 -1.66 3.55 -5.18
N GLY A 46 -2.71 4.01 -4.50
CA GLY A 46 -3.73 3.13 -3.97
C GLY A 46 -3.18 2.29 -2.82
N CYS A 47 -2.46 2.93 -1.89
CA CYS A 47 -1.72 2.25 -0.84
C CYS A 47 -2.60 1.45 0.13
N GLY A 48 -3.92 1.69 0.13
CA GLY A 48 -4.85 1.12 1.09
C GLY A 48 -4.38 1.36 2.52
N THR A 49 -4.42 0.30 3.33
CA THR A 49 -3.95 0.29 4.72
C THR A 49 -2.43 0.44 4.88
N GLY A 50 -1.69 0.54 3.77
CA GLY A 50 -0.27 0.89 3.77
C GLY A 50 0.68 -0.29 3.96
N THR A 51 0.24 -1.53 3.72
CA THR A 51 1.07 -2.74 3.84
C THR A 51 2.45 -2.59 3.15
N ASN A 52 2.46 -2.16 1.89
CA ASN A 52 3.71 -1.98 1.14
C ASN A 52 4.50 -0.76 1.60
N CYS A 53 3.82 0.34 1.94
CA CYS A 53 4.47 1.51 2.55
C CYS A 53 5.27 1.13 3.80
N ILE A 54 4.64 0.39 4.72
CA ILE A 54 5.26 -0.04 5.98
C ILE A 54 6.42 -0.99 5.70
N TYR A 55 6.25 -1.93 4.76
CA TYR A 55 7.30 -2.85 4.37
C TYR A 55 8.54 -2.09 3.84
N LEU A 56 8.34 -1.16 2.91
CA LEU A 56 9.42 -0.33 2.36
C LEU A 56 10.11 0.54 3.43
N VAL A 57 9.35 1.18 4.32
CA VAL A 57 9.89 1.98 5.43
C VAL A 57 10.76 1.13 6.36
N ARG A 58 10.36 -0.11 6.66
CA ARG A 58 11.17 -1.04 7.47
C ARG A 58 12.50 -1.41 6.81
N HIS A 59 12.58 -1.30 5.48
CA HIS A 59 13.80 -1.51 4.68
C HIS A 59 14.54 -0.21 4.37
N GLY A 60 14.25 0.88 5.09
CA GLY A 60 15.00 2.13 5.02
C GLY A 60 14.57 3.08 3.91
N TRP A 61 13.45 2.83 3.24
CA TRP A 61 12.91 3.72 2.21
C TRP A 61 12.14 4.89 2.84
N GLU A 62 12.21 6.05 2.20
CA GLU A 62 11.28 7.16 2.43
C GLU A 62 10.07 6.97 1.52
N VAL A 63 8.88 6.82 2.08
CA VAL A 63 7.69 6.43 1.30
C VAL A 63 6.56 7.44 1.46
N VAL A 64 5.92 7.77 0.34
CA VAL A 64 4.64 8.49 0.31
C VAL A 64 3.56 7.53 -0.16
N GLY A 65 2.57 7.28 0.68
CA GLY A 65 1.35 6.57 0.31
C GLY A 65 0.26 7.55 -0.12
N VAL A 66 -0.44 7.23 -1.22
CA VAL A 66 -1.60 8.00 -1.68
C VAL A 66 -2.75 7.03 -1.89
N ASP A 67 -3.84 7.23 -1.17
CA ASP A 67 -5.11 6.58 -1.44
C ASP A 67 -6.20 7.64 -1.62
N PHE A 68 -7.21 7.34 -2.44
CA PHE A 68 -8.34 8.24 -2.61
C PHE A 68 -9.41 8.00 -1.53
N SER A 69 -9.40 6.82 -0.89
CA SER A 69 -10.27 6.51 0.23
C SER A 69 -9.69 7.12 1.50
N LEU A 70 -10.50 7.93 2.20
CA LEU A 70 -10.11 8.49 3.50
C LEU A 70 -10.22 7.46 4.65
N LEU A 71 -10.78 6.28 4.37
CA LEU A 71 -10.98 5.19 5.34
C LEU A 71 -9.98 4.06 5.16
N ALA A 72 -9.15 4.13 4.11
CA ALA A 72 -7.99 3.26 3.92
C ALA A 72 -6.99 3.41 5.08
#